data_AF-A0A7S1T090-F1
#
_entry.id   AF-A0A7S1T090-F1
#
_cell.length_a   1.000
_cell.length_b   1.000
_cell.length_c   1.000
_cell.angle_alpha   90.00
_cell.angle_beta   90.00
_cell.angle_gamma   90.00
#
_symmetry.space_group_name_H-M   'P 1'
#
loop_
_entity.id
_entity.type
_entity.pdbx_description
1 polymer ?
#
loop_
_entity_poly.entity_id
_entity_poly.type
_entity_poly.pdbx_seq_one_letter_code
_entity_poly.pdbx_strand_id
1 'polypeptide(L)'
;MPSYFLLRRRPNGEYYAEWSERLPGSAVVEWGGEAKLGESKREVSLREVGLPDESEYEVKADSAEVPVLAGRPACTNVSLLKSLLQKAVRRRQKRQAVWAAGALLVLSPDQLLRRLPIVALEDVALTTDFPTLVWMMAASSKGWVPRSNHLQWLLNSVATLCEVEEQEVHGAADTVVRDEELARRWGNCTANLTQLLSLKARLMYGGMQCDMSMLRWYTNTWHMRFQQQRAVPTQPASTFVKSLPLPAELPLEAWIPAACDFHCSNIIPRIMTENPHLRLSEDTLKRLIWDFSSSVNTRRLPMPPHSPSEDDKREWDAIKRIVMKTAQCIIKSNLRYV
;
A
#
# COMPACT_ATOMS: atom_id res chain seq x y z
N MET A 1 6.34 -26.81 -1.89
CA MET A 1 7.82 -26.68 -1.81
C MET A 1 8.16 -25.20 -1.70
N PRO A 2 9.18 -24.77 -0.94
CA PRO A 2 9.55 -23.37 -0.91
C PRO A 2 10.11 -22.95 -2.28
N SER A 3 9.47 -21.98 -2.92
CA SER A 3 9.94 -21.38 -4.16
C SER A 3 10.88 -20.22 -3.83
N TYR A 4 12.03 -20.15 -4.49
CA TYR A 4 13.04 -19.12 -4.29
C TYR A 4 12.90 -18.05 -5.38
N PHE A 5 12.93 -16.78 -4.97
CA PHE A 5 13.00 -15.66 -5.90
C PHE A 5 14.45 -15.44 -6.31
N LEU A 6 14.79 -15.74 -7.56
CA LEU A 6 16.13 -15.57 -8.11
C LEU A 6 16.15 -14.37 -9.04
N LEU A 7 17.00 -13.40 -8.71
CA LEU A 7 17.32 -12.29 -9.60
C LEU A 7 18.59 -12.65 -10.37
N ARG A 8 18.48 -12.84 -11.69
CA ARG A 8 19.61 -13.21 -12.56
C ARG A 8 20.02 -12.05 -13.45
N ARG A 9 21.32 -11.93 -13.70
CA ARG A 9 21.89 -10.96 -14.64
C ARG A 9 22.17 -11.64 -15.98
N ARG A 10 21.64 -11.09 -17.06
CA ARG A 10 21.95 -11.48 -18.44
C ARG A 10 23.35 -10.99 -18.84
N PRO A 11 23.97 -11.61 -19.86
CA PRO A 11 25.27 -11.17 -20.39
C PRO A 11 25.29 -9.73 -20.92
N ASN A 12 24.15 -9.21 -21.40
CA ASN A 12 23.99 -7.82 -21.85
C ASN A 12 23.85 -6.81 -20.69
N GLY A 13 23.91 -7.27 -19.43
CA GLY A 13 23.83 -6.42 -18.25
C GLY A 13 22.43 -6.22 -17.69
N GLU A 14 21.39 -6.65 -18.39
CA GLU A 14 20.00 -6.63 -17.89
C GLU A 14 19.80 -7.64 -16.77
N TYR A 15 18.83 -7.39 -15.90
CA TYR A 15 18.41 -8.36 -14.89
C TYR A 15 17.02 -8.88 -15.20
N TYR A 16 16.74 -10.12 -14.84
CA TYR A 16 15.42 -10.72 -14.88
C TYR A 16 15.17 -11.51 -13.60
N ALA A 17 13.89 -11.61 -13.22
CA ALA A 17 13.47 -12.37 -12.07
C ALA A 17 12.83 -13.68 -12.52
N GLU A 18 13.20 -14.78 -11.89
CA GLU A 18 12.56 -16.07 -12.06
C GLU A 18 12.32 -16.72 -10.70
N TRP A 19 11.21 -17.45 -10.59
CA TRP A 19 10.96 -18.31 -9.44
C TRP A 19 11.55 -19.69 -9.73
N SER A 20 12.40 -20.18 -8.83
CA SER A 20 13.01 -21.50 -8.94
C SER A 20 12.57 -22.39 -7.79
N GLU A 21 12.31 -23.66 -8.09
CA GLU A 21 12.04 -24.69 -7.10
C GLU A 21 13.32 -25.24 -6.44
N ARG A 22 14.51 -24.84 -6.93
CA ARG A 22 15.81 -25.23 -6.39
C ARG A 22 16.72 -24.01 -6.21
N LEU A 23 17.35 -23.88 -5.04
CA LEU A 23 18.45 -22.93 -4.85
C LEU A 23 19.64 -23.34 -5.75
N PRO A 24 20.30 -22.39 -6.45
CA PRO A 24 21.56 -22.68 -7.13
C PRO A 24 22.55 -23.18 -6.08
N GLY A 25 23.10 -24.38 -6.31
CA GLY A 25 23.84 -25.11 -5.29
C GLY A 25 25.07 -24.37 -4.77
N SER A 26 25.03 -23.96 -3.49
CA SER A 26 26.15 -23.98 -2.52
C SER A 26 25.85 -23.14 -1.26
N ALA A 27 24.65 -23.24 -0.68
CA ALA A 27 24.38 -22.72 0.67
C ALA A 27 23.33 -23.60 1.34
N VAL A 28 23.82 -24.59 2.10
CA VAL A 28 22.98 -25.45 2.95
C VAL A 28 22.91 -24.77 4.32
N VAL A 29 21.70 -24.42 4.75
CA VAL A 29 21.37 -24.24 6.17
C VAL A 29 20.31 -25.27 6.48
N GLU A 30 20.69 -26.32 7.18
CA GLU A 30 19.75 -27.36 7.65
C GLU A 30 18.92 -26.82 8.81
N TRP A 31 17.60 -27.02 8.73
CA TRP A 31 16.71 -26.95 9.87
C TRP A 31 15.94 -28.27 9.92
N GLY A 32 16.24 -29.06 10.95
CA GLY A 32 15.59 -30.34 11.22
C GLY A 32 14.32 -30.15 12.04
N GLY A 33 13.26 -30.87 11.66
CA GLY A 33 12.03 -30.96 12.45
C GLY A 33 10.91 -31.65 11.67
N GLU A 34 10.76 -32.96 11.88
CA GLU A 34 9.62 -33.75 11.41
C GLU A 34 8.34 -33.39 12.18
N ALA A 35 7.21 -33.32 11.47
CA ALA A 35 5.88 -33.42 12.07
C ALA A 35 5.01 -34.36 11.23
N LYS A 36 4.51 -35.43 11.86
CA LYS A 36 3.69 -36.49 11.28
C LYS A 36 2.30 -35.99 10.89
N LEU A 37 1.83 -36.38 9.71
CA LEU A 37 0.47 -36.19 9.23
C LEU A 37 -0.50 -37.17 9.91
N GLY A 38 -1.63 -36.67 10.42
CA GLY A 38 -2.79 -37.44 10.83
C GLY A 38 -3.98 -37.12 9.91
N GLU A 39 -4.57 -38.17 9.35
CA GLU A 39 -5.64 -38.17 8.35
C GLU A 39 -6.99 -37.69 8.89
N SER A 40 -7.79 -37.00 8.06
CA SER A 40 -9.18 -37.39 7.84
C SER A 40 -9.74 -36.78 6.54
N LYS A 41 -10.24 -37.66 5.67
CA LYS A 41 -10.92 -37.36 4.41
C LYS A 41 -12.34 -36.82 4.68
N ARG A 42 -12.77 -35.84 3.89
CA ARG A 42 -14.17 -35.69 3.48
C ARG A 42 -14.22 -35.35 1.99
N GLU A 43 -14.67 -36.31 1.20
CA GLU A 43 -15.06 -36.14 -0.20
C GLU A 43 -16.31 -35.27 -0.28
N VAL A 44 -16.30 -34.28 -1.17
CA VAL A 44 -17.49 -33.59 -1.66
C VAL A 44 -17.42 -33.67 -3.18
N SER A 45 -18.39 -34.36 -3.79
CA SER A 45 -18.49 -34.49 -5.24
C SER A 45 -18.96 -33.18 -5.86
N LEU A 46 -18.15 -32.65 -6.78
CA LEU A 46 -18.53 -31.54 -7.65
C LEU A 46 -19.14 -32.14 -8.92
N ARG A 47 -20.41 -31.83 -9.17
CA ARG A 47 -21.03 -32.05 -10.48
C ARG A 47 -20.41 -31.08 -11.48
N GLU A 48 -19.97 -31.63 -12.60
CA GLU A 48 -19.35 -30.92 -13.72
C GLU A 48 -20.30 -29.84 -14.27
N VAL A 49 -19.88 -28.57 -14.18
CA VAL A 49 -20.41 -27.49 -15.00
C VAL A 49 -19.40 -27.30 -16.12
N GLY A 50 -19.82 -27.59 -17.36
CA GLY A 50 -18.97 -27.49 -18.54
C GLY A 50 -18.35 -26.11 -18.67
N LEU A 51 -17.03 -26.05 -18.52
CA LEU A 51 -16.21 -24.90 -18.90
C LEU A 51 -15.98 -24.96 -20.41
N PRO A 52 -16.04 -23.83 -21.13
CA PRO A 52 -15.74 -23.80 -22.55
C PRO A 52 -14.27 -24.15 -22.82
N ASP A 53 -14.07 -24.81 -23.94
CA ASP A 53 -12.82 -25.30 -24.52
C ASP A 53 -11.72 -24.21 -24.51
N GLU A 54 -10.56 -24.49 -23.90
CA GLU A 54 -9.42 -23.56 -23.76
C GLU A 54 -8.61 -23.37 -25.06
N SER A 55 -9.11 -23.82 -26.21
CA SER A 55 -8.30 -23.93 -27.43
C SER A 55 -8.20 -22.69 -28.33
N GLU A 56 -8.84 -21.56 -28.03
CA GLU A 56 -8.72 -20.35 -28.89
C GLU A 56 -8.64 -19.02 -28.13
N TYR A 57 -7.57 -18.80 -27.37
CA TYR A 57 -7.09 -17.44 -27.07
C TYR A 57 -5.57 -17.38 -27.11
N GLU A 58 -5.00 -17.41 -28.32
CA GLU A 58 -3.62 -17.03 -28.55
C GLU A 58 -3.51 -15.49 -28.44
N VAL A 59 -3.48 -14.99 -27.20
CA VAL A 59 -3.11 -13.59 -26.95
C VAL A 59 -1.62 -13.50 -27.20
N LYS A 60 -1.23 -12.93 -28.35
CA LYS A 60 0.15 -12.50 -28.61
C LYS A 60 0.57 -11.59 -27.45
N ALA A 61 1.43 -12.11 -26.58
CA ALA A 61 2.08 -11.33 -25.55
C ALA A 61 2.99 -10.32 -26.25
N ASP A 62 2.48 -9.12 -26.48
CA ASP A 62 3.32 -7.99 -26.83
C ASP A 62 4.39 -7.86 -25.74
N SER A 63 5.64 -8.06 -26.14
CA SER A 63 6.83 -8.10 -25.30
C SER A 63 7.19 -6.68 -24.82
N ALA A 64 6.25 -6.00 -24.18
CA ALA A 64 6.55 -4.82 -23.40
C ALA A 64 7.38 -5.28 -22.20
N GLU A 65 8.69 -5.02 -22.26
CA GLU A 65 9.62 -5.26 -21.16
C GLU A 65 9.07 -4.60 -19.90
N VAL A 66 8.57 -5.43 -18.98
CA VAL A 66 8.19 -4.98 -17.64
C VAL A 66 9.48 -4.57 -16.94
N PRO A 67 9.55 -3.40 -16.28
CA PRO A 67 10.71 -3.03 -15.49
C PRO A 67 10.97 -4.13 -14.47
N VAL A 68 12.02 -4.92 -14.69
CA VAL A 68 12.48 -5.88 -13.71
C VAL A 68 13.01 -5.06 -12.55
N LEU A 69 12.46 -5.29 -11.35
CA LEU A 69 12.98 -4.77 -10.09
C LEU A 69 14.38 -5.36 -9.86
N ALA A 70 15.38 -4.76 -10.49
CA ALA A 70 16.75 -5.21 -10.48
C ALA A 70 17.49 -4.57 -9.31
N GLY A 71 17.53 -5.24 -8.15
CA GLY A 71 18.34 -4.81 -7.02
C GLY A 71 17.70 -5.09 -5.67
N ARG A 72 18.54 -5.25 -4.64
CA ARG A 72 18.06 -5.18 -3.26
C ARG A 72 17.84 -3.71 -2.93
N PRO A 73 16.64 -3.30 -2.46
CA PRO A 73 16.42 -1.91 -2.10
C PRO A 73 17.38 -1.49 -0.97
N ALA A 74 18.01 -0.34 -1.14
CA ALA A 74 18.96 0.23 -0.17
C ALA A 74 18.36 0.44 1.23
N CYS A 75 17.04 0.67 1.33
CA CYS A 75 16.34 0.75 2.60
C CYS A 75 15.58 -0.54 2.88
N THR A 76 15.91 -1.21 3.99
CA THR A 76 15.20 -2.43 4.44
C THR A 76 14.14 -2.15 5.50
N ASN A 77 13.94 -0.88 5.89
CA ASN A 77 12.97 -0.51 6.92
C ASN A 77 11.56 -0.43 6.32
N VAL A 78 10.84 -1.53 6.42
CA VAL A 78 9.45 -1.67 5.92
C VAL A 78 8.50 -0.63 6.54
N SER A 79 8.71 -0.23 7.81
CA SER A 79 7.86 0.77 8.47
C SER A 79 8.00 2.14 7.82
N LEU A 80 9.25 2.57 7.56
CA LEU A 80 9.55 3.81 6.85
C LEU A 80 9.00 3.79 5.41
N LEU A 81 9.12 2.67 4.68
CA LEU A 81 8.59 2.55 3.33
C LEU A 81 7.06 2.61 3.28
N LYS A 82 6.36 1.99 4.23
CA LYS A 82 4.89 2.13 4.35
C LYS A 82 4.48 3.57 4.57
N SER A 83 5.20 4.28 5.46
CA SER A 83 4.97 5.70 5.72
C SER A 83 5.27 6.57 4.50
N LEU A 84 6.35 6.27 3.76
CA LEU A 84 6.70 6.95 2.51
C LEU A 84 5.62 6.77 1.45
N LEU A 85 5.18 5.52 1.20
CA LEU A 85 4.11 5.21 0.25
C LEU A 85 2.85 6.02 0.57
N GLN A 86 2.39 5.95 1.82
CA GLN A 86 1.18 6.64 2.25
C GLN A 86 1.28 8.15 2.04
N LYS A 87 2.35 8.77 2.54
CA LYS A 87 2.51 10.23 2.47
C LYS A 87 2.78 10.70 1.03
N ALA A 88 3.40 9.89 0.20
CA ALA A 88 3.56 10.19 -1.21
C ALA A 88 2.21 10.19 -1.94
N VAL A 89 1.35 9.19 -1.72
CA VAL A 89 -0.02 9.16 -2.29
C VAL A 89 -0.86 10.33 -1.77
N ARG A 90 -0.85 10.57 -0.46
CA ARG A 90 -1.52 11.70 0.22
C ARG A 90 -1.13 13.05 -0.38
N ARG A 91 0.13 13.21 -0.78
CA ARG A 91 0.70 14.46 -1.33
C ARG A 91 0.79 14.47 -2.86
N ARG A 92 0.16 13.49 -3.54
CA ARG A 92 0.17 13.33 -5.01
C ARG A 92 1.58 13.26 -5.62
N GLN A 93 2.55 12.77 -4.86
CA GLN A 93 3.94 12.60 -5.30
C GLN A 93 4.12 11.26 -6.02
N LYS A 94 3.60 11.19 -7.25
CA LYS A 94 3.51 9.97 -8.07
C LYS A 94 4.82 9.17 -8.14
N ARG A 95 5.94 9.82 -8.44
CA ARG A 95 7.24 9.15 -8.60
C ARG A 95 7.69 8.48 -7.29
N GLN A 96 7.63 9.21 -6.18
CA GLN A 96 7.99 8.71 -4.85
C GLN A 96 7.05 7.58 -4.39
N ALA A 97 5.76 7.67 -4.68
CA ALA A 97 4.78 6.64 -4.34
C ALA A 97 5.06 5.32 -5.08
N VAL A 98 5.29 5.39 -6.40
CA VAL A 98 5.62 4.23 -7.24
C VAL A 98 6.94 3.59 -6.80
N TRP A 99 7.94 4.41 -6.50
CA TRP A 99 9.23 3.96 -5.99
C TRP A 99 9.10 3.24 -4.62
N ALA A 100 8.35 3.81 -3.69
CA ALA A 100 8.09 3.19 -2.38
C ALA A 100 7.32 1.86 -2.53
N ALA A 101 6.33 1.81 -3.41
CA ALA A 101 5.58 0.59 -3.72
C ALA A 101 6.48 -0.49 -4.33
N GLY A 102 7.34 -0.13 -5.30
CA GLY A 102 8.30 -1.04 -5.91
C GLY A 102 9.27 -1.63 -4.87
N ALA A 103 9.81 -0.79 -3.98
CA ALA A 103 10.67 -1.28 -2.89
C ALA A 103 9.92 -2.23 -1.94
N LEU A 104 8.65 -1.94 -1.60
CA LEU A 104 7.83 -2.83 -0.79
C LEU A 104 7.49 -4.15 -1.51
N LEU A 105 7.28 -4.14 -2.83
CA LEU A 105 7.08 -5.37 -3.61
C LEU A 105 8.29 -6.30 -3.53
N VAL A 106 9.51 -5.77 -3.48
CA VAL A 106 10.73 -6.58 -3.33
C VAL A 106 10.88 -7.10 -1.89
N LEU A 107 10.62 -6.25 -0.89
CA LEU A 107 10.92 -6.59 0.51
C LEU A 107 9.83 -7.37 1.21
N SER A 108 8.58 -6.96 1.03
CA SER A 108 7.43 -7.48 1.77
C SER A 108 6.13 -7.20 0.98
N PRO A 109 5.89 -7.95 -0.12
CA PRO A 109 4.69 -7.76 -0.94
C PRO A 109 3.40 -7.86 -0.15
N ASP A 110 3.36 -8.70 0.89
CA ASP A 110 2.22 -8.85 1.81
C ASP A 110 1.89 -7.52 2.54
N GLN A 111 2.91 -6.77 2.96
CA GLN A 111 2.74 -5.51 3.65
C GLN A 111 2.22 -4.43 2.70
N LEU A 112 2.67 -4.43 1.44
CA LEU A 112 2.11 -3.54 0.42
C LEU A 112 0.64 -3.87 0.17
N LEU A 113 0.33 -5.14 -0.13
CA LEU A 113 -1.02 -5.57 -0.49
C LEU A 113 -2.04 -5.31 0.63
N ARG A 114 -1.62 -5.42 1.90
CA ARG A 114 -2.48 -5.07 3.04
C ARG A 114 -2.63 -3.57 3.25
N ARG A 115 -1.59 -2.77 2.96
CA ARG A 115 -1.57 -1.33 3.23
C ARG A 115 -2.21 -0.52 2.10
N LEU A 116 -2.04 -0.93 0.85
CA LEU A 116 -2.50 -0.17 -0.31
C LEU A 116 -4.03 0.06 -0.34
N PRO A 117 -4.91 -0.91 -0.02
CA PRO A 117 -6.34 -0.66 0.12
C PRO A 117 -6.66 0.39 1.20
N ILE A 118 -5.92 0.38 2.31
CA ILE A 118 -6.11 1.34 3.40
C ILE A 118 -5.70 2.75 2.94
N VAL A 119 -4.54 2.88 2.29
CA VAL A 119 -4.07 4.17 1.74
C VAL A 119 -5.06 4.72 0.71
N ALA A 120 -5.62 3.87 -0.15
CA ALA A 120 -6.62 4.28 -1.13
C ALA A 120 -7.84 4.92 -0.45
N LEU A 121 -8.33 4.36 0.66
CA LEU A 121 -9.47 4.91 1.39
C LEU A 121 -9.10 6.09 2.31
N GLU A 122 -7.96 6.06 2.98
CA GLU A 122 -7.61 7.10 3.95
C GLU A 122 -7.22 8.42 3.26
N ASP A 123 -6.45 8.33 2.19
CA ASP A 123 -5.76 9.47 1.58
C ASP A 123 -6.32 9.90 0.23
N VAL A 124 -7.20 9.08 -0.34
CA VAL A 124 -7.87 9.31 -1.63
C VAL A 124 -9.37 9.07 -1.43
N ALA A 125 -9.98 8.12 -2.13
CA ALA A 125 -11.39 7.77 -2.02
C ALA A 125 -11.58 6.29 -2.42
N LEU A 126 -12.80 5.78 -2.29
CA LEU A 126 -13.16 4.50 -2.90
C LEU A 126 -13.08 4.63 -4.42
N THR A 127 -12.25 3.80 -5.07
CA THR A 127 -12.05 3.82 -6.53
C THR A 127 -12.55 2.52 -7.19
N THR A 128 -12.66 2.55 -8.51
CA THR A 128 -13.02 1.38 -9.34
C THR A 128 -12.07 0.20 -9.17
N ASP A 129 -10.80 0.45 -8.87
CA ASP A 129 -9.74 -0.56 -8.75
C ASP A 129 -9.70 -1.25 -7.37
N PHE A 130 -10.45 -0.71 -6.40
CA PHE A 130 -10.44 -1.21 -5.02
C PHE A 130 -10.75 -2.73 -4.92
N PRO A 131 -11.72 -3.29 -5.67
CA PRO A 131 -11.95 -4.74 -5.68
C PRO A 131 -10.72 -5.56 -6.06
N THR A 132 -10.00 -5.15 -7.11
CA THR A 132 -8.81 -5.85 -7.57
C THR A 132 -7.70 -5.79 -6.52
N LEU A 133 -7.51 -4.66 -5.84
CA LEU A 133 -6.57 -4.53 -4.72
C LEU A 133 -6.88 -5.52 -3.58
N VAL A 134 -8.16 -5.59 -3.18
CA VAL A 134 -8.61 -6.51 -2.12
C VAL A 134 -8.49 -7.97 -2.55
N TRP A 135 -8.81 -8.27 -3.80
CA TRP A 135 -8.66 -9.62 -4.35
C TRP A 135 -7.19 -10.05 -4.35
N MET A 136 -6.27 -9.23 -4.85
CA MET A 136 -4.83 -9.55 -4.85
C MET A 136 -4.29 -9.77 -3.44
N MET A 137 -4.72 -8.94 -2.48
CA MET A 137 -4.40 -9.11 -1.06
C MET A 137 -4.91 -10.46 -0.53
N ALA A 138 -6.18 -10.78 -0.75
CA ALA A 138 -6.77 -12.03 -0.26
C ALA A 138 -6.13 -13.25 -0.93
N ALA A 139 -5.94 -13.23 -2.25
CA ALA A 139 -5.32 -14.31 -3.01
C ALA A 139 -3.88 -14.55 -2.54
N SER A 140 -3.09 -13.49 -2.34
CA SER A 140 -1.71 -13.62 -1.87
C SER A 140 -1.63 -14.25 -0.48
N SER A 141 -2.59 -13.96 0.41
CA SER A 141 -2.67 -14.62 1.73
C SER A 141 -2.96 -16.13 1.66
N LYS A 142 -3.38 -16.63 0.50
CA LYS A 142 -3.62 -18.05 0.20
C LYS A 142 -2.52 -18.68 -0.67
N GLY A 143 -1.40 -17.99 -0.85
CA GLY A 143 -0.25 -18.50 -1.61
C GLY A 143 -0.30 -18.20 -3.11
N TRP A 144 -1.26 -17.42 -3.60
CA TRP A 144 -1.20 -16.90 -4.96
C TRP A 144 0.00 -15.97 -5.13
N VAL A 145 0.74 -16.16 -6.23
CA VAL A 145 1.94 -15.38 -6.56
C VAL A 145 1.63 -14.45 -7.73
N PRO A 146 1.75 -13.12 -7.56
CA PRO A 146 1.54 -12.18 -8.66
C PRO A 146 2.57 -12.35 -9.78
N ARG A 147 2.08 -12.47 -11.02
CA ARG A 147 2.90 -12.37 -12.24
C ARG A 147 3.29 -10.91 -12.55
N SER A 148 4.22 -10.72 -13.49
CA SER A 148 4.76 -9.40 -13.88
C SER A 148 3.68 -8.38 -14.27
N ASN A 149 2.65 -8.79 -15.01
CA ASN A 149 1.51 -7.95 -15.37
C ASN A 149 0.72 -7.46 -14.14
N HIS A 150 0.57 -8.29 -13.10
CA HIS A 150 -0.08 -7.90 -11.85
C HIS A 150 0.76 -6.90 -11.05
N LEU A 151 2.08 -7.10 -11.02
CA LEU A 151 3.01 -6.16 -10.38
C LEU A 151 2.97 -4.80 -11.08
N GLN A 152 3.00 -4.79 -12.42
CA GLN A 152 2.86 -3.58 -13.21
C GLN A 152 1.51 -2.90 -12.97
N TRP A 153 0.42 -3.68 -12.88
CA TRP A 153 -0.90 -3.17 -12.56
C TRP A 153 -0.92 -2.51 -11.18
N LEU A 154 -0.33 -3.13 -10.14
CA LEU A 154 -0.24 -2.54 -8.79
C LEU A 154 0.50 -1.20 -8.79
N LEU A 155 1.61 -1.10 -9.51
CA LEU A 155 2.38 0.15 -9.64
C LEU A 155 1.58 1.22 -10.39
N ASN A 156 0.85 0.84 -11.44
CA ASN A 156 -0.07 1.73 -12.13
C ASN A 156 -1.18 2.21 -11.19
N SER A 157 -1.80 1.33 -10.41
CA SER A 157 -2.83 1.72 -9.44
C SER A 157 -2.29 2.71 -8.40
N VAL A 158 -1.05 2.54 -7.91
CA VAL A 158 -0.40 3.53 -7.01
C VAL A 158 -0.22 4.88 -7.71
N ALA A 159 0.22 4.87 -8.97
CA ALA A 159 0.36 6.08 -9.76
C ALA A 159 -0.99 6.78 -9.95
N THR A 160 -2.03 6.04 -10.30
CA THR A 160 -3.37 6.59 -10.50
C THR A 160 -3.99 7.13 -9.21
N LEU A 161 -3.75 6.47 -8.07
CA LEU A 161 -4.14 7.00 -6.75
C LEU A 161 -3.51 8.36 -6.45
N CYS A 162 -2.36 8.71 -7.04
CA CYS A 162 -1.76 10.04 -6.92
C CYS A 162 -2.45 11.08 -7.84
N GLU A 163 -3.13 10.63 -8.89
CA GLU A 163 -3.76 11.49 -9.89
C GLU A 163 -5.19 11.85 -9.52
N VAL A 164 -5.93 10.96 -8.85
CA VAL A 164 -7.28 11.24 -8.31
C VAL A 164 -7.26 12.52 -7.49
N GLU A 165 -8.18 13.44 -7.76
CA GLU A 165 -8.22 14.76 -7.12
C GLU A 165 -9.01 14.73 -5.82
N GLU A 166 -10.02 13.87 -5.76
CA GLU A 166 -10.91 13.76 -4.61
C GLU A 166 -10.21 13.08 -3.43
N GLN A 167 -10.41 13.66 -2.25
CA GLN A 167 -10.29 12.92 -1.00
C GLN A 167 -11.65 12.80 -0.34
N GLU A 168 -11.95 11.59 0.10
CA GLU A 168 -13.09 11.31 0.94
C GLU A 168 -12.67 11.36 2.42
N VAL A 169 -13.30 12.25 3.18
CA VAL A 169 -13.05 12.38 4.63
C VAL A 169 -14.00 11.44 5.36
N HIS A 170 -13.47 10.39 5.98
CA HIS A 170 -14.28 9.50 6.79
C HIS A 170 -14.61 10.14 8.15
N GLY A 171 -15.85 9.95 8.60
CA GLY A 171 -16.29 10.34 9.93
C GLY A 171 -16.18 9.19 10.94
N ALA A 172 -16.80 9.38 12.10
CA ALA A 172 -17.14 8.27 12.99
C ALA A 172 -18.28 7.45 12.35
N ALA A 173 -18.21 6.13 12.45
CA ALA A 173 -19.33 5.26 12.13
C ALA A 173 -19.59 4.34 13.32
N ASP A 174 -20.79 4.46 13.88
CA ASP A 174 -21.21 3.67 15.05
C ASP A 174 -21.94 2.37 14.66
N THR A 175 -22.31 2.22 13.39
CA THR A 175 -23.07 1.05 12.90
C THR A 175 -22.38 0.41 11.70
N VAL A 176 -22.77 -0.82 11.33
CA VAL A 176 -22.33 -1.50 10.10
C VAL A 176 -23.59 -2.01 9.39
N VAL A 177 -23.69 -1.81 8.07
CA VAL A 177 -24.76 -2.41 7.27
C VAL A 177 -24.71 -3.93 7.43
N ARG A 178 -25.82 -4.49 7.93
CA ARG A 178 -25.95 -5.92 8.22
C ARG A 178 -25.86 -6.76 6.94
N ASP A 179 -25.41 -8.00 7.07
CA ASP A 179 -25.23 -8.92 5.94
C ASP A 179 -26.55 -9.24 5.25
N GLU A 180 -27.66 -9.37 5.99
CA GLU A 180 -28.99 -9.68 5.44
C GLU A 180 -29.56 -8.55 4.57
N GLU A 181 -29.13 -7.31 4.81
CA GLU A 181 -29.53 -6.15 4.03
C GLU A 181 -28.80 -6.08 2.68
N LEU A 182 -27.51 -6.46 2.66
CA LEU A 182 -26.77 -6.64 1.42
C LEU A 182 -27.27 -7.85 0.62
N ALA A 183 -27.51 -8.98 1.30
CA ALA A 183 -27.97 -10.21 0.68
C ALA A 183 -29.31 -10.03 -0.05
N ARG A 184 -30.27 -9.30 0.55
CA ARG A 184 -31.56 -8.97 -0.10
C ARG A 184 -31.42 -8.19 -1.41
N ARG A 185 -30.32 -7.45 -1.60
CA ARG A 185 -30.07 -6.62 -2.79
C ARG A 185 -29.19 -7.28 -3.85
N TRP A 186 -28.62 -8.45 -3.54
CA TRP A 186 -27.82 -9.26 -4.49
C TRP A 186 -28.57 -9.52 -5.81
N GLY A 187 -29.90 -9.55 -5.78
CA GLY A 187 -30.73 -9.80 -6.96
C GLY A 187 -30.76 -8.70 -8.02
N ASN A 188 -30.41 -7.44 -7.72
CA ASN A 188 -30.75 -6.29 -8.59
C ASN A 188 -29.61 -5.30 -8.91
N CYS A 189 -28.34 -5.55 -8.56
CA CYS A 189 -27.25 -4.60 -8.87
C CYS A 189 -25.88 -5.30 -8.98
N THR A 190 -25.20 -5.22 -10.13
CA THR A 190 -23.95 -5.96 -10.37
C THR A 190 -22.68 -5.13 -10.13
N ALA A 191 -22.63 -3.88 -10.59
CA ALA A 191 -21.43 -3.05 -10.48
C ALA A 191 -21.17 -2.62 -9.02
N ASN A 192 -22.08 -1.86 -8.42
CA ASN A 192 -21.95 -1.30 -7.06
C ASN A 192 -21.77 -2.37 -5.95
N LEU A 193 -22.31 -3.57 -6.19
CA LEU A 193 -22.18 -4.68 -5.25
C LEU A 193 -20.72 -5.13 -5.11
N THR A 194 -19.95 -5.12 -6.20
CA THR A 194 -18.55 -5.55 -6.21
C THR A 194 -17.70 -4.67 -5.28
N GLN A 195 -17.91 -3.35 -5.26
CA GLN A 195 -17.20 -2.45 -4.34
C GLN A 195 -17.61 -2.68 -2.88
N LEU A 196 -18.90 -2.85 -2.59
CA LEU A 196 -19.37 -3.12 -1.23
C LEU A 196 -18.84 -4.45 -0.68
N LEU A 197 -18.86 -5.51 -1.50
CA LEU A 197 -18.32 -6.81 -1.12
C LEU A 197 -16.81 -6.73 -0.88
N SER A 198 -16.09 -5.93 -1.66
CA SER A 198 -14.66 -5.75 -1.49
C SER A 198 -14.33 -4.98 -0.20
N LEU A 199 -15.11 -3.96 0.16
CA LEU A 199 -14.99 -3.28 1.45
C LEU A 199 -15.23 -4.24 2.61
N LYS A 200 -16.27 -5.08 2.53
CA LYS A 200 -16.54 -6.12 3.53
C LYS A 200 -15.45 -7.17 3.59
N ALA A 201 -14.99 -7.67 2.46
CA ALA A 201 -13.89 -8.63 2.40
C ALA A 201 -12.63 -8.05 3.08
N ARG A 202 -12.31 -6.78 2.82
CA ARG A 202 -11.19 -6.11 3.50
C ARG A 202 -11.45 -5.95 5.01
N LEU A 203 -12.66 -5.61 5.42
CA LEU A 203 -13.04 -5.51 6.83
C LEU A 203 -12.89 -6.85 7.55
N MET A 204 -13.38 -7.94 6.96
CA MET A 204 -13.32 -9.30 7.51
C MET A 204 -11.90 -9.87 7.54
N TYR A 205 -11.03 -9.41 6.65
CA TYR A 205 -9.60 -9.71 6.71
C TYR A 205 -8.93 -9.17 7.99
N GLY A 206 -9.53 -8.16 8.64
CA GLY A 206 -9.05 -7.58 9.90
C GLY A 206 -7.92 -6.56 9.73
N GLY A 207 -7.44 -5.98 10.83
CA GLY A 207 -6.42 -4.93 10.80
C GLY A 207 -6.38 -4.11 12.09
N MET A 208 -5.80 -2.91 12.01
CA MET A 208 -5.83 -1.97 13.13
C MET A 208 -7.26 -1.50 13.40
N GLN A 209 -7.57 -1.16 14.65
CA GLN A 209 -8.91 -0.72 15.04
C GLN A 209 -9.37 0.50 14.26
N CYS A 210 -8.48 1.47 14.01
CA CYS A 210 -8.76 2.64 13.18
C CYS A 210 -9.11 2.24 11.72
N ASP A 211 -8.34 1.33 11.11
CA ASP A 211 -8.61 0.83 9.75
C ASP A 211 -10.00 0.17 9.68
N MET A 212 -10.33 -0.66 10.67
CA MET A 212 -11.63 -1.34 10.73
C MET A 212 -12.79 -0.35 10.87
N SER A 213 -12.65 0.67 11.72
CA SER A 213 -13.66 1.73 11.87
C SER A 213 -13.85 2.52 10.57
N MET A 214 -12.75 2.86 9.88
CA MET A 214 -12.82 3.51 8.57
C MET A 214 -13.55 2.63 7.54
N LEU A 215 -13.21 1.33 7.45
CA LEU A 215 -13.86 0.41 6.52
C LEU A 215 -15.36 0.25 6.77
N ARG A 216 -15.80 0.25 8.04
CA ARG A 216 -17.22 0.26 8.42
C ARG A 216 -17.90 1.53 7.93
N TRP A 217 -17.28 2.68 8.18
CA TRP A 217 -17.79 3.96 7.69
C TRP A 217 -17.94 3.95 6.17
N TYR A 218 -16.91 3.52 5.44
CA TYR A 218 -16.95 3.43 3.98
C TYR A 218 -18.06 2.49 3.50
N THR A 219 -18.20 1.32 4.12
CA THR A 219 -19.23 0.34 3.76
C THR A 219 -20.63 0.95 3.86
N ASN A 220 -20.94 1.67 4.95
CA ASN A 220 -22.24 2.28 5.15
C ASN A 220 -22.47 3.47 4.23
N THR A 221 -21.49 4.37 4.16
CA THR A 221 -21.58 5.61 3.38
C THR A 221 -21.75 5.30 1.90
N TRP A 222 -20.97 4.36 1.36
CA TRP A 222 -21.09 3.96 -0.03
C TRP A 222 -22.33 3.13 -0.30
N HIS A 223 -22.80 2.32 0.65
CA HIS A 223 -24.10 1.68 0.53
C HIS A 223 -25.21 2.71 0.30
N MET A 224 -25.29 3.75 1.14
CA MET A 224 -26.30 4.81 0.98
C MET A 224 -26.15 5.58 -0.33
N ARG A 225 -24.92 5.86 -0.75
CA ARG A 225 -24.65 6.59 -2.00
C ARG A 225 -24.99 5.78 -3.25
N PHE A 226 -24.75 4.47 -3.23
CA PHE A 226 -25.16 3.60 -4.33
C PHE A 226 -26.67 3.50 -4.46
N GLN A 227 -27.42 3.63 -3.35
CA GLN A 227 -28.89 3.76 -3.41
C GLN A 227 -29.34 5.05 -4.11
N GLN A 228 -28.51 6.09 -4.04
CA GLN A 228 -28.70 7.38 -4.72
C GLN A 228 -28.06 7.40 -6.12
N GLN A 229 -27.69 6.25 -6.68
CA GLN A 229 -27.05 6.11 -7.99
C GLN A 229 -25.73 6.90 -8.14
N ARG A 230 -25.04 7.20 -7.04
CA ARG A 230 -23.72 7.85 -7.09
C ARG A 230 -22.66 6.84 -7.51
N ALA A 231 -21.97 7.13 -8.60
CA ALA A 231 -20.82 6.33 -9.03
C ALA A 231 -19.60 6.56 -8.14
N VAL A 232 -18.73 5.56 -8.04
CA VAL A 232 -17.36 5.77 -7.55
C VAL A 232 -16.59 6.64 -8.54
N PRO A 233 -15.68 7.51 -8.08
CA PRO A 233 -14.73 8.19 -8.95
C PRO A 233 -14.07 7.16 -9.87
N THR A 234 -14.34 7.29 -11.16
CA THR A 234 -13.58 6.57 -12.18
C THR A 234 -12.18 7.12 -12.16
N GLN A 235 -11.22 6.22 -12.00
CA GLN A 235 -9.84 6.59 -12.21
C GLN A 235 -9.69 7.12 -13.65
N PRO A 236 -8.91 8.18 -13.87
CA PRO A 236 -8.57 8.58 -15.23
C PRO A 236 -8.03 7.34 -15.96
N ALA A 237 -8.46 7.14 -17.21
CA ALA A 237 -8.02 6.01 -18.03
C ALA A 237 -6.50 5.94 -17.91
N SER A 238 -6.00 4.93 -17.21
CA SER A 238 -4.62 4.85 -16.77
C SER A 238 -3.75 5.18 -17.98
N THR A 239 -3.10 6.34 -17.99
CA THR A 239 -1.93 6.52 -18.84
C THR A 239 -0.96 5.52 -18.28
N PHE A 240 -0.91 4.36 -18.95
CA PHE A 240 -0.07 3.24 -18.58
C PHE A 240 1.26 3.85 -18.19
N VAL A 241 1.75 3.58 -16.99
CA VAL A 241 3.08 4.05 -16.62
C VAL A 241 4.02 3.24 -17.51
N LYS A 242 4.27 3.76 -18.71
CA LYS A 242 5.27 3.27 -19.64
C LYS A 242 6.58 3.49 -18.91
N SER A 243 7.07 2.43 -18.29
CA SER A 243 8.38 2.33 -17.68
C SER A 243 8.74 3.51 -16.76
N LEU A 244 8.13 3.61 -15.58
CA LEU A 244 8.85 4.30 -14.49
C LEU A 244 9.99 3.35 -14.09
N PRO A 245 11.27 3.69 -14.36
CA PRO A 245 12.36 2.85 -13.93
C PRO A 245 12.31 2.80 -12.40
N LEU A 246 12.12 1.60 -11.88
CA LEU A 246 12.26 1.34 -10.47
C LEU A 246 13.75 1.28 -10.20
N PRO A 247 14.31 2.21 -9.42
CA PRO A 247 15.73 2.24 -9.22
C PRO A 247 16.12 1.00 -8.40
N ALA A 248 17.31 0.45 -8.68
CA ALA A 248 17.88 -0.65 -7.91
C ALA A 248 17.93 -0.32 -6.41
N GLU A 249 18.18 0.96 -6.12
CA GLU A 249 18.22 1.55 -4.80
C GLU A 249 17.39 2.83 -4.77
N LEU A 250 16.64 3.06 -3.69
CA LEU A 250 15.90 4.30 -3.54
C LEU A 250 16.87 5.45 -3.28
N PRO A 251 17.05 6.40 -4.22
CA PRO A 251 17.97 7.49 -4.00
C PRO A 251 17.40 8.48 -2.97
N LEU A 252 18.23 9.36 -2.41
CA LEU A 252 17.79 10.24 -1.32
C LEU A 252 16.62 11.14 -1.73
N GLU A 253 16.55 11.57 -2.99
CA GLU A 253 15.44 12.35 -3.56
C GLU A 253 14.12 11.58 -3.67
N ALA A 254 14.15 10.26 -3.55
CA ALA A 254 12.92 9.45 -3.46
C ALA A 254 12.20 9.66 -2.13
N TRP A 255 12.88 10.20 -1.12
CA TRP A 255 12.35 10.31 0.22
C TRP A 255 11.68 11.65 0.48
N ILE A 256 10.49 11.58 1.05
CA ILE A 256 9.79 12.73 1.61
C ILE A 256 10.19 12.80 3.09
N PRO A 257 10.77 13.89 3.60
CA PRO A 257 11.13 13.98 5.03
C PRO A 257 9.96 13.68 5.98
N ALA A 258 8.74 14.06 5.59
CA ALA A 258 7.52 13.74 6.33
C ALA A 258 7.27 12.23 6.51
N ALA A 259 7.84 11.37 5.67
CA ALA A 259 7.80 9.91 5.82
C ALA A 259 8.45 9.45 7.13
N CYS A 260 9.37 10.21 7.69
CA CYS A 260 9.98 9.97 8.98
C CYS A 260 9.17 10.69 10.07
N ASP A 261 8.27 9.97 10.75
CA ASP A 261 7.52 10.50 11.89
C ASP A 261 7.61 9.57 13.11
N PHE A 262 6.93 9.94 14.18
CA PHE A 262 6.97 9.23 15.46
C PHE A 262 6.23 7.88 15.46
N HIS A 263 5.51 7.52 14.40
CA HIS A 263 4.89 6.19 14.27
C HIS A 263 5.85 5.16 13.66
N CYS A 264 6.83 5.61 12.88
CA CYS A 264 7.74 4.73 12.13
C CYS A 264 9.21 4.94 12.45
N SER A 265 9.55 5.90 13.32
CA SER A 265 10.93 6.27 13.64
C SER A 265 11.09 6.82 15.05
N ASN A 266 12.35 6.95 15.48
CA ASN A 266 12.76 7.57 16.73
C ASN A 266 13.00 9.09 16.61
N ILE A 267 12.30 9.77 15.69
CA ILE A 267 12.52 11.20 15.42
C ILE A 267 12.36 12.08 16.68
N ILE A 268 11.41 11.76 17.56
CA ILE A 268 11.13 12.52 18.79
C ILE A 268 12.32 12.43 19.78
N PRO A 269 12.73 11.23 20.26
CA PRO A 269 13.90 11.12 21.14
C PRO A 269 15.15 11.77 20.55
N ARG A 270 15.35 11.65 19.23
CA ARG A 270 16.51 12.19 18.54
C ARG A 270 16.51 13.72 18.53
N ILE A 271 15.37 14.35 18.22
CA ILE A 271 15.25 15.82 18.30
C ILE A 271 15.53 16.31 19.72
N MET A 272 14.91 15.68 20.73
CA MET A 272 15.06 16.09 22.12
C MET A 272 16.49 15.94 22.64
N THR A 273 17.17 14.85 22.26
CA THR A 273 18.56 14.58 22.67
C THR A 273 19.56 15.49 21.96
N GLU A 274 19.39 15.71 20.65
CA GLU A 274 20.31 16.55 19.85
C GLU A 274 20.06 18.06 20.09
N ASN A 275 18.91 18.45 20.66
CA ASN A 275 18.52 19.84 20.86
C ASN A 275 17.92 20.06 22.27
N PRO A 276 18.71 19.88 23.35
CA PRO A 276 18.21 19.95 24.73
C PRO A 276 17.72 21.34 25.16
N HIS A 277 17.99 22.38 24.34
CA HIS A 277 17.51 23.73 24.56
C HIS A 277 16.06 23.94 24.09
N LEU A 278 15.48 23.00 23.34
CA LEU A 278 14.08 23.04 22.95
C LEU A 278 13.22 22.82 24.20
N ARG A 279 12.52 23.87 24.65
CA ARG A 279 11.57 23.81 25.78
C ARG A 279 10.19 23.29 25.35
N LEU A 280 10.16 22.22 24.55
CA LEU A 280 8.93 21.59 24.08
C LEU A 280 8.75 20.23 24.74
N SER A 281 7.51 19.91 25.14
CA SER A 281 7.17 18.56 25.57
C SER A 281 7.14 17.60 24.37
N GLU A 282 7.27 16.31 24.65
CA GLU A 282 7.12 15.26 23.63
C GLU A 282 5.76 15.33 22.92
N ASP A 283 4.67 15.57 23.66
CA ASP A 283 3.32 15.66 23.10
C ASP A 283 3.17 16.88 22.19
N THR A 284 3.72 18.03 22.58
CA THR A 284 3.74 19.21 21.70
C THR A 284 4.52 18.92 20.43
N LEU A 285 5.69 18.29 20.52
CA LEU A 285 6.49 17.96 19.34
C LEU A 285 5.78 16.97 18.40
N LYS A 286 5.13 15.92 18.94
CA LYS A 286 4.30 14.99 18.16
C LYS A 286 3.17 15.72 17.44
N ARG A 287 2.44 16.58 18.16
CA ARG A 287 1.34 17.37 17.63
C ARG A 287 1.80 18.28 16.49
N LEU A 288 2.86 19.05 16.69
CA LEU A 288 3.43 19.92 15.65
C LEU A 288 3.89 19.14 14.40
N ILE A 289 4.58 18.01 14.59
CA ILE A 289 4.97 17.13 13.46
C ILE A 289 3.73 16.60 12.74
N TRP A 290 2.70 16.19 13.47
CA TRP A 290 1.47 15.69 12.87
C TRP A 290 0.75 16.78 12.07
N ASP A 291 0.47 17.92 12.68
CA ASP A 291 -0.36 18.99 12.12
C ASP A 291 0.30 19.68 10.91
N PHE A 292 1.62 19.89 10.94
CA PHE A 292 2.32 20.63 9.90
C PHE A 292 3.11 19.78 8.90
N SER A 293 3.28 18.48 9.19
CA SER A 293 4.05 17.58 8.32
C SER A 293 3.29 16.29 8.01
N SER A 294 3.00 15.43 8.98
CA SER A 294 2.48 14.10 8.66
C SER A 294 1.08 14.14 8.05
N SER A 295 0.17 14.96 8.56
CA SER A 295 -1.26 14.97 8.19
C SER A 295 -1.57 15.69 6.86
N VAL A 296 -0.60 16.43 6.30
CA VAL A 296 -0.81 17.28 5.11
C VAL A 296 -1.23 16.44 3.91
N ASN A 297 -2.48 16.62 3.46
CA ASN A 297 -3.04 16.05 2.24
C ASN A 297 -3.34 17.17 1.24
N THR A 298 -2.75 17.10 0.04
CA THR A 298 -2.84 18.16 -0.98
C THR A 298 -4.23 18.25 -1.62
N ARG A 299 -5.14 17.33 -1.31
CA ARG A 299 -6.53 17.32 -1.76
C ARG A 299 -7.48 18.07 -0.83
N ARG A 300 -7.08 18.31 0.44
CA ARG A 300 -7.88 19.09 1.40
C ARG A 300 -7.61 20.57 1.20
N LEU A 301 -8.39 21.19 0.32
CA LEU A 301 -8.48 22.65 0.28
C LEU A 301 -9.94 23.07 0.49
N PRO A 302 -10.22 23.95 1.47
CA PRO A 302 -9.31 24.51 2.47
C PRO A 302 -8.93 23.51 3.60
N MET A 303 -7.90 23.85 4.38
CA MET A 303 -7.40 23.06 5.52
C MET A 303 -8.55 22.66 6.48
N PRO A 304 -8.46 21.49 7.13
CA PRO A 304 -9.50 21.02 8.05
C PRO A 304 -9.76 22.00 9.22
N PRO A 305 -10.95 21.93 9.85
CA PRO A 305 -11.43 22.91 10.84
C PRO A 305 -10.57 23.05 12.10
N HIS A 306 -9.71 22.07 12.40
CA HIS A 306 -8.63 22.23 13.38
C HIS A 306 -7.41 22.86 12.71
N SER A 307 -7.56 24.08 12.23
CA SER A 307 -6.42 24.86 11.76
C SER A 307 -5.49 25.10 12.96
N PRO A 308 -4.19 24.79 12.85
CA PRO A 308 -3.25 25.03 13.94
C PRO A 308 -3.30 26.49 14.41
N SER A 309 -3.18 26.71 15.71
CA SER A 309 -3.17 28.07 16.26
C SER A 309 -2.00 28.89 15.71
N GLU A 310 -2.06 30.21 15.78
CA GLU A 310 -0.91 31.05 15.43
C GLU A 310 0.32 30.75 16.31
N ASP A 311 0.10 30.33 17.56
CA ASP A 311 1.17 29.85 18.45
C ASP A 311 1.82 28.59 17.89
N ASP A 312 1.03 27.62 17.46
CA ASP A 312 1.54 26.38 16.86
C ASP A 312 2.33 26.64 15.58
N LYS A 313 1.90 27.60 14.77
CA LYS A 313 2.64 28.02 13.56
C LYS A 313 4.00 28.58 13.93
N ARG A 314 4.04 29.49 14.93
CA ARG A 314 5.29 30.08 15.43
C ARG A 314 6.23 29.01 16.00
N GLU A 315 5.70 28.09 16.80
CA GLU A 315 6.48 26.97 17.35
C GLU A 315 7.00 26.06 16.24
N TRP A 316 6.15 25.70 15.28
CA TRP A 316 6.55 24.87 14.14
C TRP A 316 7.66 25.54 13.32
N ASP A 317 7.53 26.81 12.99
CA ASP A 317 8.53 27.54 12.21
C ASP A 317 9.89 27.58 12.93
N ALA A 318 9.89 27.66 14.26
CA ALA A 318 11.10 27.59 15.08
C ALA A 318 11.80 26.22 15.00
N ILE A 319 11.05 25.11 14.90
CA ILE A 319 11.62 23.74 14.92
C ILE A 319 11.68 23.04 13.57
N LYS A 320 11.01 23.56 12.54
CA LYS A 320 10.84 22.89 11.23
C LYS A 320 12.17 22.46 10.63
N ARG A 321 13.20 23.32 10.68
CA ARG A 321 14.54 22.98 10.16
C ARG A 321 15.18 21.82 10.92
N ILE A 322 15.01 21.77 12.24
CA ILE A 322 15.51 20.69 13.09
C ILE A 322 14.80 19.39 12.70
N VAL A 323 13.47 19.39 12.63
CA VAL A 323 12.66 18.22 12.24
C VAL A 323 13.10 17.69 10.87
N MET A 324 13.23 18.57 9.87
CA MET A 324 13.64 18.16 8.51
C MET A 324 15.06 17.58 8.48
N LYS A 325 16.01 18.19 9.22
CA LYS A 325 17.38 17.70 9.32
C LYS A 325 17.41 16.33 10.00
N THR A 326 16.72 16.16 11.12
CA THR A 326 16.67 14.88 11.85
C THR A 326 16.03 13.78 11.00
N ALA A 327 14.93 14.07 10.29
CA ALA A 327 14.30 13.14 9.35
C ALA A 327 15.28 12.69 8.26
N GLN A 328 16.01 13.62 7.65
CA GLN A 328 17.03 13.30 6.65
C GLN A 328 18.16 12.42 7.21
N CYS A 329 18.61 12.69 8.44
CA CYS A 329 19.61 11.87 9.11
C CYS A 329 19.11 10.43 9.36
N ILE A 330 17.84 10.26 9.75
CA ILE A 330 17.22 8.94 9.94
C ILE A 330 17.08 8.22 8.60
N ILE A 331 16.64 8.91 7.54
CA ILE A 331 16.56 8.33 6.20
C ILE A 331 17.94 7.84 5.76
N LYS A 332 18.97 8.70 5.85
CA LYS A 332 20.36 8.35 5.51
C LYS A 332 20.88 7.15 6.29
N SER A 333 20.60 7.05 7.60
CA SER A 333 21.04 5.90 8.40
C SER A 333 20.30 4.60 8.06
N ASN A 334 19.13 4.67 7.40
CA ASN A 334 18.39 3.51 6.93
C ASN A 334 18.71 3.14 5.48
N LEU A 335 19.40 4.01 4.75
CA LEU A 335 20.00 3.67 3.46
C LEU A 335 21.30 2.91 3.75
N ARG A 336 21.42 1.68 3.24
CA ARG A 336 22.70 0.99 3.20
C ARG A 336 23.64 1.83 2.34
N TYR A 337 24.65 2.42 2.96
CA TYR A 337 25.82 2.89 2.23
C TYR A 337 26.54 1.64 1.73
N VAL A 338 26.43 1.35 0.44
CA VAL A 338 27.28 0.36 -0.24
C VAL A 338 28.53 1.08 -0.71
#